data_AF-A0A166RZT5-F1
#
_entry.id   AF-A0A166RZT5-F1
#
_cell.length_a   1.000
_cell.length_b   1.000
_cell.length_c   1.000
_cell.angle_alpha   90.00
_cell.angle_beta   90.00
_cell.angle_gamma   90.00
#
_symmetry.space_group_name_H-M   'P 1'
#
loop_
_entity.id
_entity.type
_entity.pdbx_description
1 polymer ?
#
loop_
_entity_poly.entity_id
_entity_poly.type
_entity_poly.pdbx_seq_one_letter_code
_entity_poly.pdbx_strand_id
1 'polypeptide(L)'
;MLGLVAAQFNAAASRTAKTAALGLSAAIFLGIGFIFLTTALCLFLLTVTTPVVTFLILGMAYVGIGSIIFSVMQARNRAHQRRREAAAAAATAAVPATMAGGSGVVGLLVAFITGLTAARKARF
;
A
#
# COMPACT_ATOMS: atom_id res chain seq x y z
N MET A 1 0.07 26.16 19.27
CA MET A 1 0.24 25.61 17.90
C MET A 1 0.66 24.13 17.91
N LEU A 2 1.70 23.71 18.64
CA LEU A 2 2.12 22.30 18.74
C LEU A 2 1.09 21.35 19.40
N GLY A 3 0.33 21.81 20.39
CA GLY A 3 -0.70 20.99 21.06
C GLY A 3 -1.91 20.63 20.18
N LEU A 4 -2.27 21.50 19.24
CA LEU A 4 -3.35 21.23 18.28
C LEU A 4 -2.92 20.21 17.22
N VAL A 5 -1.66 20.25 16.79
CA VAL A 5 -1.09 19.28 15.87
C VAL A 5 -0.98 17.90 16.52
N ALA A 6 -0.54 17.82 17.78
CA ALA A 6 -0.49 16.57 18.56
C ALA A 6 -1.90 15.96 18.78
N ALA A 7 -2.91 16.79 19.04
CA ALA A 7 -4.29 16.34 19.18
C ALA A 7 -4.88 15.81 17.86
N GLN A 8 -4.54 16.42 16.72
CA GLN A 8 -4.97 15.96 15.39
C GLN A 8 -4.34 14.61 15.00
N PHE A 9 -3.07 14.39 15.33
CA PHE A 9 -2.42 13.08 15.14
C PHE A 9 -3.08 11.98 15.98
N ASN A 10 -3.46 12.27 17.23
CA ASN A 10 -4.10 11.30 18.11
C ASN A 10 -5.55 10.96 17.68
N ALA A 11 -6.29 11.94 17.19
CA ALA A 11 -7.64 11.76 16.65
C ALA A 11 -7.65 10.96 15.32
N ALA A 12 -6.68 11.21 14.42
CA ALA A 12 -6.56 10.46 13.17
C ALA A 12 -6.11 9.00 13.39
N ALA A 13 -5.20 8.78 14.36
CA ALA A 13 -4.73 7.45 14.75
C ALA A 13 -5.86 6.58 15.33
N SER A 14 -6.70 7.14 16.21
CA SER A 14 -7.79 6.39 16.85
C SER A 14 -8.91 5.99 15.89
N ARG A 15 -9.26 6.83 14.90
CA ARG A 15 -10.24 6.48 13.86
C ARG A 15 -9.71 5.38 12.93
N THR A 16 -8.46 5.47 12.51
CA THR A 16 -7.82 4.47 11.64
C THR A 16 -7.62 3.15 12.37
N ALA A 17 -7.28 3.18 13.66
CA ALA A 17 -7.15 1.98 14.50
C ALA A 17 -8.48 1.24 14.64
N LYS A 18 -9.61 1.95 14.80
CA LYS A 18 -10.93 1.32 14.88
C LYS A 18 -11.35 0.69 13.55
N THR A 19 -11.11 1.35 12.42
CA THR A 19 -11.40 0.78 11.10
C THR A 19 -10.47 -0.38 10.76
N ALA A 20 -9.20 -0.31 11.16
CA ALA A 20 -8.24 -1.40 11.01
C ALA A 20 -8.59 -2.61 11.90
N ALA A 21 -9.05 -2.38 13.13
CA ALA A 21 -9.46 -3.45 14.04
C ALA A 21 -10.71 -4.21 13.52
N LEU A 22 -11.71 -3.48 13.01
CA LEU A 22 -12.87 -4.10 12.35
C LEU A 22 -12.50 -4.83 11.06
N GLY A 23 -11.55 -4.30 10.30
CA GLY A 23 -11.00 -4.98 9.13
C GLY A 23 -10.25 -6.27 9.49
N LEU A 24 -9.51 -6.28 10.60
CA LEU A 24 -8.74 -7.43 11.05
C LEU A 24 -9.64 -8.59 11.49
N SER A 25 -10.67 -8.32 12.31
CA SER A 25 -11.61 -9.37 12.76
C SER A 25 -12.40 -9.95 11.59
N ALA A 26 -12.83 -9.11 10.65
CA ALA A 26 -13.48 -9.55 9.42
C ALA A 26 -12.56 -10.44 8.57
N ALA A 27 -11.27 -10.07 8.44
CA ALA A 27 -10.29 -10.88 7.71
C ALA A 27 -10.05 -12.25 8.36
N ILE A 28 -10.04 -12.33 9.69
CA ILE A 28 -9.91 -13.61 10.42
C ILE A 28 -11.11 -14.51 10.15
N PHE A 29 -12.34 -14.00 10.32
CA PHE A 29 -13.55 -14.77 10.03
C PHE A 29 -13.63 -15.22 8.57
N LEU A 30 -13.29 -14.33 7.64
CA LEU A 30 -13.25 -14.63 6.21
C LEU A 30 -12.19 -15.70 5.89
N GLY A 31 -11.02 -15.63 6.53
CA GLY A 31 -9.93 -16.59 6.36
C GLY A 31 -10.33 -18.00 6.82
N ILE A 32 -10.97 -18.10 7.99
CA ILE A 32 -11.47 -19.38 8.52
C ILE A 32 -12.55 -19.96 7.57
N GLY A 33 -13.49 -19.11 7.12
CA GLY A 33 -14.50 -19.51 6.14
C GLY A 33 -13.89 -19.99 4.83
N PHE A 34 -12.82 -19.34 4.35
CA PHE A 34 -12.10 -19.75 3.14
C PHE A 34 -11.46 -21.12 3.28
N ILE A 35 -10.80 -21.41 4.41
CA ILE A 35 -10.18 -22.72 4.65
C ILE A 35 -11.25 -23.81 4.65
N PHE A 36 -12.37 -23.58 5.35
CA PHE A 36 -13.49 -24.51 5.41
C PHE A 36 -14.11 -24.74 4.03
N LEU A 37 -14.38 -23.67 3.28
CA LEU A 37 -14.95 -23.75 1.94
C LEU A 37 -14.02 -24.46 0.96
N THR A 38 -12.72 -24.17 0.99
CA THR A 38 -11.71 -24.86 0.18
C THR A 38 -11.67 -26.35 0.51
N THR A 39 -11.74 -26.71 1.80
CA THR A 39 -11.73 -28.11 2.23
C THR A 39 -12.99 -28.84 1.74
N ALA A 40 -14.17 -28.23 1.89
CA ALA A 40 -15.43 -28.76 1.39
C ALA A 40 -15.42 -28.94 -0.13
N LEU A 41 -14.88 -27.95 -0.86
CA LEU A 41 -14.75 -28.01 -2.31
C LEU A 41 -13.80 -29.14 -2.74
N CYS A 42 -12.68 -29.34 -2.03
CA CYS A 42 -11.77 -30.45 -2.28
C CYS A 42 -12.46 -31.81 -2.10
N LEU A 43 -13.19 -32.00 -1.00
CA LEU A 43 -13.93 -33.24 -0.76
C LEU A 43 -15.02 -33.48 -1.81
N PHE A 44 -15.71 -32.42 -2.24
CA PHE A 44 -16.71 -32.52 -3.30
C PHE A 44 -16.10 -32.81 -4.68
N LEU A 45 -14.95 -32.21 -5.03
CA LEU A 45 -14.31 -32.53 -6.31
C LEU A 45 -13.73 -33.95 -6.31
N LEU A 46 -13.23 -34.45 -5.18
CA LEU A 46 -12.76 -35.83 -5.07
C LEU A 46 -13.86 -36.88 -5.31
N THR A 47 -15.13 -36.56 -5.00
CA THR A 47 -16.24 -37.49 -5.26
C THR A 47 -16.67 -37.53 -6.72
N VAL A 48 -16.36 -36.48 -7.50
CA VAL A 48 -16.78 -36.35 -8.90
C VAL A 48 -15.61 -36.54 -9.89
N THR A 49 -14.37 -36.36 -9.43
CA THR A 49 -13.16 -36.33 -10.28
C THR A 49 -11.97 -37.03 -9.62
N THR A 50 -10.87 -37.18 -10.37
CA THR A 50 -9.62 -37.75 -9.85
C THR A 50 -8.85 -36.73 -9.01
N PRO A 51 -8.01 -37.17 -8.05
CA PRO A 51 -7.24 -36.26 -7.18
C PRO A 51 -6.40 -35.26 -7.98
N VAL A 52 -5.82 -35.70 -9.10
CA VAL A 52 -4.99 -34.86 -9.98
C VAL A 52 -5.78 -33.67 -10.53
N VAL A 53 -7.02 -33.91 -10.99
CA VAL A 53 -7.88 -32.87 -11.55
C VAL A 53 -8.33 -31.89 -10.46
N THR A 54 -8.67 -32.38 -9.27
CA THR A 54 -9.01 -31.55 -8.11
C THR A 54 -7.91 -30.55 -7.76
N PHE A 55 -6.67 -31.04 -7.59
CA PHE A 55 -5.54 -30.17 -7.24
C PHE A 55 -5.18 -29.19 -8.37
N LEU A 56 -5.38 -29.57 -9.63
CA LEU A 56 -5.18 -28.67 -10.77
C LEU A 56 -6.18 -27.51 -10.77
N ILE A 57 -7.46 -27.80 -10.52
CA ILE A 57 -8.52 -26.77 -10.43
C ILE A 57 -8.26 -25.83 -9.26
N LEU A 58 -7.90 -26.37 -8.09
CA LEU A 58 -7.50 -25.55 -6.93
C LEU A 58 -6.30 -24.67 -7.26
N GLY A 59 -5.27 -25.23 -7.90
CA GLY A 59 -4.07 -24.49 -8.31
C GLY A 59 -4.41 -23.30 -9.22
N MET A 60 -5.21 -23.51 -10.27
CA MET A 60 -5.65 -22.41 -11.13
C MET A 60 -6.49 -21.37 -10.39
N ALA A 61 -7.40 -21.80 -9.52
CA ALA A 61 -8.23 -20.88 -8.75
C ALA A 61 -7.37 -19.98 -7.82
N TYR A 62 -6.43 -20.58 -7.09
CA TYR A 62 -5.54 -19.82 -6.20
C TYR A 62 -4.58 -18.91 -6.96
N VAL A 63 -4.02 -19.36 -8.09
CA VAL A 63 -3.15 -18.53 -8.94
C VAL A 63 -3.95 -17.37 -9.56
N GLY A 64 -5.16 -17.64 -10.04
CA GLY A 64 -6.07 -16.63 -10.58
C GLY A 64 -6.38 -15.54 -9.55
N ILE A 65 -6.88 -15.93 -8.37
CA ILE A 65 -7.17 -15.00 -7.28
C ILE A 65 -5.91 -14.24 -6.83
N GLY A 66 -4.78 -14.95 -6.69
CA GLY A 66 -3.49 -14.35 -6.32
C GLY A 66 -3.02 -13.29 -7.32
N SER A 67 -3.18 -13.55 -8.62
CA SER A 67 -2.82 -12.59 -9.67
C SER A 67 -3.71 -11.34 -9.66
N ILE A 68 -5.01 -11.49 -9.37
CA ILE A 68 -5.94 -10.37 -9.24
C ILE A 68 -5.55 -9.50 -8.04
N ILE A 69 -5.31 -10.10 -6.87
CA ILE A 69 -4.87 -9.37 -5.67
C ILE A 69 -3.54 -8.67 -5.93
N PHE A 70 -2.58 -9.35 -6.55
CA PHE A 70 -1.28 -8.77 -6.89
C PHE A 70 -1.42 -7.58 -7.84
N SER A 71 -2.28 -7.69 -8.86
CA SER A 71 -2.59 -6.60 -9.79
C SER A 71 -3.23 -5.39 -9.09
N VAL A 72 -4.23 -5.63 -8.23
CA VAL A 72 -4.86 -4.59 -7.42
C VAL A 72 -3.86 -3.93 -6.48
N MET A 73 -2.97 -4.70 -5.86
CA MET A 73 -1.93 -4.19 -4.97
C MET A 73 -0.94 -3.30 -5.73
N GLN A 74 -0.53 -3.71 -6.94
CA GLN A 74 0.29 -2.86 -7.80
C GLN A 74 -0.43 -1.57 -8.21
N ALA A 75 -1.70 -1.64 -8.59
CA ALA A 75 -2.49 -0.46 -8.95
C ALA A 75 -2.63 0.52 -7.77
N ARG A 76 -2.89 -0.01 -6.56
CA ARG A 76 -2.95 0.79 -5.33
C ARG A 76 -1.61 1.41 -4.99
N ASN A 77 -0.51 0.66 -5.11
CA ASN A 77 0.82 1.18 -4.82
C ASN A 77 1.19 2.32 -5.79
N ARG A 78 0.91 2.15 -7.09
CA ARG A 78 1.07 3.21 -8.10
C ARG A 78 0.19 4.44 -7.78
N ALA A 79 -1.03 4.25 -7.32
CA ALA A 79 -1.92 5.36 -6.93
C ALA A 79 -1.39 6.12 -5.69
N HIS A 80 -0.88 5.41 -4.69
CA HIS A 80 -0.24 6.03 -3.52
C HIS A 80 1.05 6.77 -3.89
N GLN A 81 1.83 6.22 -4.82
CA GLN A 81 3.05 6.85 -5.31
C GLN A 81 2.75 8.14 -6.06
N ARG A 82 1.76 8.15 -6.96
CA ARG A 82 1.27 9.38 -7.63
C ARG A 82 0.77 10.43 -6.64
N ARG A 83 0.09 10.01 -5.56
CA ARG A 83 -0.36 10.94 -4.50
C ARG A 83 0.82 11.52 -3.72
N ARG A 84 1.86 10.74 -3.45
CA ARG A 84 3.10 11.21 -2.80
C ARG A 84 3.86 12.20 -3.68
N GLU A 85 3.96 11.91 -4.98
CA GLU A 85 4.61 12.79 -5.96
C GLU A 85 3.86 14.12 -6.11
N ALA A 86 2.52 14.08 -6.20
CA ALA A 86 1.70 15.30 -6.23
C ALA A 86 1.81 16.13 -4.93
N ALA A 87 1.87 15.48 -3.77
CA ALA A 87 2.06 16.15 -2.48
C ALA A 87 3.47 16.76 -2.35
N ALA A 88 4.50 16.09 -2.87
CA ALA A 88 5.86 16.62 -2.90
C ALA A 88 5.99 17.82 -3.83
N ALA A 89 5.33 17.80 -5.01
CA ALA A 89 5.27 18.92 -5.94
C ALA A 89 4.51 20.13 -5.38
N ALA A 90 3.43 19.89 -4.62
CA ALA A 90 2.72 20.97 -3.92
C ALA A 90 3.55 21.57 -2.78
N ALA A 91 4.36 20.76 -2.09
CA ALA A 91 5.25 21.22 -1.02
C ALA A 91 6.42 22.06 -1.55
N THR A 92 6.98 21.73 -2.72
CA THR A 92 8.00 22.57 -3.38
C THR A 92 7.43 23.87 -3.93
N ALA A 93 6.18 23.90 -4.37
CA ALA A 93 5.50 25.13 -4.80
C ALA A 93 5.12 26.07 -3.64
N ALA A 94 4.99 25.54 -2.41
CA ALA A 94 4.71 26.31 -1.20
C ALA A 94 5.97 26.79 -0.46
N VAL A 95 7.18 26.46 -0.95
CA VAL A 95 8.41 27.09 -0.46
C VAL A 95 8.32 28.57 -0.82
N PRO A 96 8.40 29.49 0.17
CA PRO A 96 8.20 30.90 -0.09
C PRO A 96 9.21 31.39 -1.13
N ALA A 97 8.73 32.21 -2.05
CA ALA A 97 9.51 32.95 -3.05
C ALA A 97 10.57 33.90 -2.44
N THR A 98 10.89 33.77 -1.16
CA THR A 98 12.03 34.41 -0.50
C THR A 98 13.38 33.76 -0.87
N MET A 99 13.38 32.58 -1.49
CA MET A 99 14.59 32.01 -2.14
C MET A 99 14.62 32.18 -3.67
N ALA A 100 13.58 32.80 -4.27
CA ALA A 100 13.54 33.12 -5.69
C ALA A 100 14.38 34.37 -6.06
N GLY A 101 15.15 34.91 -5.10
CA GLY A 101 16.07 36.04 -5.28
C GLY A 101 17.56 35.67 -5.25
N GLY A 102 17.91 34.39 -5.42
CA GLY A 102 19.31 33.91 -5.46
C GLY A 102 19.68 33.32 -6.81
N SER A 103 19.80 34.18 -7.83
CA SER A 103 20.26 33.80 -9.16
C SER A 103 21.66 33.17 -9.12
N GLY A 104 21.75 31.91 -9.55
CA GLY A 104 23.02 31.27 -9.93
C GLY A 104 23.76 30.57 -8.80
N VAL A 105 24.21 29.34 -9.08
CA VAL A 105 25.08 28.47 -8.26
C VAL A 105 24.45 27.96 -6.95
N VAL A 106 23.89 28.81 -6.09
CA VAL A 106 23.34 28.37 -4.78
C VAL A 106 22.14 27.44 -4.97
N GLY A 107 21.26 27.74 -5.95
CA GLY A 107 20.15 26.86 -6.31
C GLY A 107 20.59 25.50 -6.86
N LEU A 108 21.69 25.46 -7.64
CA LEU A 108 22.27 24.21 -8.14
C LEU A 108 22.88 23.37 -7.00
N LEU A 109 23.54 24.04 -6.05
CA LEU A 109 24.16 23.39 -4.89
C LEU A 109 23.11 22.75 -3.97
N VAL A 110 22.00 23.46 -3.75
CA VAL A 110 20.86 22.93 -2.98
C VAL A 110 20.19 21.76 -3.72
N ALA A 111 19.97 21.87 -5.04
CA ALA A 111 19.43 20.77 -5.84
C ALA A 111 20.34 19.53 -5.84
N PHE A 112 21.66 19.72 -5.89
CA PHE A 112 22.64 18.63 -5.88
C PHE A 112 22.70 17.90 -4.53
N ILE A 113 22.71 18.64 -3.41
CA ILE A 113 22.67 18.06 -2.06
C ILE A 113 21.36 17.29 -1.83
N THR A 114 20.24 17.81 -2.33
CA THR A 114 18.93 17.14 -2.25
C THR A 114 18.93 15.83 -3.06
N GLY A 115 19.53 15.84 -4.25
CA GLY A 115 19.70 14.65 -5.09
C GLY A 115 20.57 13.56 -4.44
N LEU A 116 21.71 13.94 -3.84
CA LEU A 116 22.58 13.00 -3.12
C LEU A 116 21.88 12.35 -1.91
N THR A 117 21.08 13.13 -1.19
CA THR A 117 20.35 12.65 -0.01
C THR A 117 19.22 11.68 -0.40
N ALA A 118 18.52 11.96 -1.51
CA ALA A 118 17.50 11.06 -2.06
C ALA A 118 18.09 9.74 -2.56
N ALA A 119 19.24 9.79 -3.24
CA ALA A 119 19.95 8.59 -3.73
C ALA A 119 20.42 7.69 -2.59
N ARG A 120 20.87 8.27 -1.47
CA ARG A 120 21.27 7.53 -0.28
C ARG A 120 20.09 6.81 0.38
N LYS A 121 18.90 7.41 0.32
CA LYS A 121 17.66 6.87 0.90
C LYS A 121 17.00 5.80 0.04
N ALA A 122 17.24 5.79 -1.27
CA ALA A 122 16.72 4.76 -2.20
C ALA A 122 17.53 3.45 -2.20
N ARG A 123 18.69 3.42 -1.54
CA ARG A 123 19.57 2.25 -1.42
C ARG A 123 19.25 1.36 -0.20
N PHE A 124 18.23 1.70 0.57
CA PHE A 124 17.65 0.92 1.67
C PHE A 124 16.12 0.89 1.51
#